data_AF-A0A841NXH4-F1
#
_entry.id   AF-A0A841NXH4-F1
#
_cell.length_a   1.000
_cell.length_b   1.000
_cell.length_c   1.000
_cell.angle_alpha   90.00
_cell.angle_beta   90.00
_cell.angle_gamma   90.00
#
_symmetry.space_group_name_H-M   'P 1'
#
loop_
_entity.id
_entity.type
_entity.pdbx_description
1 polymer ?
#
loop_
_entity_poly.entity_id
_entity_poly.type
_entity_poly.pdbx_seq_one_letter_code
_entity_poly.pdbx_strand_id
1 'polypeptide(L)'
;MITVLNPKYPGSEAVDEVDHALDLIRVARLAINAFEADPTTVSEQEMASIGYVLIYAMDILKPVREMLNRGVAEETEAMLHTAGRA
;
A
#
# COMPACT_ATOMS: atom_id res chain seq x y z
N MET A 1 -14.67 17.73 3.19
CA MET A 1 -13.56 17.57 4.14
C MET A 1 -12.69 16.46 3.55
N ILE A 2 -11.48 16.76 3.10
CA ILE A 2 -10.55 15.74 2.56
C ILE A 2 -9.92 15.08 3.77
N THR A 3 -10.32 13.85 4.07
CA THR A 3 -9.73 13.05 5.14
C THR A 3 -8.30 12.74 4.73
N VAL A 4 -7.33 13.21 5.51
CA VAL A 4 -5.90 12.99 5.25
C VAL A 4 -5.60 11.51 5.44
N LEU A 5 -5.28 10.81 4.34
CA LEU A 5 -5.05 9.35 4.33
C LEU A 5 -3.69 8.95 4.95
N ASN A 6 -2.76 9.89 5.12
CA ASN A 6 -1.47 9.67 5.78
C ASN A 6 -0.99 11.00 6.39
N PRO A 7 -0.73 11.09 7.71
CA PRO A 7 -0.26 12.34 8.32
C PRO A 7 1.13 12.79 7.84
N LYS A 8 1.88 11.92 7.15
CA LYS A 8 3.14 12.29 6.48
C LYS A 8 2.90 13.04 5.16
N TYR A 9 1.71 12.93 4.56
CA TYR A 9 1.35 13.50 3.25
C TYR A 9 -0.10 14.01 3.25
N PRO A 10 -0.32 15.30 3.59
CA PRO A 10 -1.67 15.85 3.66
C PRO A 10 -2.24 16.14 2.26
N GLY A 11 -3.33 15.46 1.87
CA GLY A 11 -4.13 15.81 0.69
C GLY A 11 -4.01 14.83 -0.48
N SER A 12 -3.97 15.33 -1.72
CA SER A 12 -3.87 14.53 -2.95
C SER A 12 -2.59 13.70 -3.03
N GLU A 13 -1.51 14.15 -2.37
CA GLU A 13 -0.21 13.48 -2.32
C GLU A 13 -0.30 12.05 -1.75
N ALA A 14 -1.21 11.80 -0.78
CA ALA A 14 -1.39 10.46 -0.24
C ALA A 14 -2.09 9.50 -1.23
N VAL A 15 -2.94 10.02 -2.13
CA VAL A 15 -3.54 9.23 -3.20
C VAL A 15 -2.49 8.93 -4.27
N ASP A 16 -1.68 9.93 -4.62
CA ASP A 16 -0.58 9.79 -5.57
C ASP A 16 0.45 8.75 -5.11
N GLU A 17 0.78 8.71 -3.81
CA GLU A 17 1.70 7.70 -3.27
C GLU A 17 1.11 6.28 -3.26
N VAL A 18 -0.19 6.12 -2.97
CA VAL A 18 -0.85 4.81 -3.05
C VAL A 18 -0.86 4.30 -4.49
N ASP A 19 -1.24 5.15 -5.45
CA ASP A 19 -1.20 4.79 -6.87
C ASP A 19 0.22 4.45 -7.33
N HIS A 20 1.21 5.22 -6.87
CA HIS A 20 2.62 4.91 -7.12
C HIS A 20 3.02 3.53 -6.57
N ALA A 21 2.63 3.19 -5.33
CA ALA A 21 2.92 1.88 -4.76
C ALA A 21 2.24 0.73 -5.54
N LEU A 22 1.02 0.94 -6.01
CA LEU A 22 0.31 -0.03 -6.85
C LEU A 22 0.99 -0.22 -8.21
N ASP A 23 1.52 0.84 -8.81
CA ASP A 23 2.28 0.77 -10.06
C ASP A 23 3.62 0.05 -9.86
N LEU A 24 4.33 0.31 -8.76
CA LEU A 24 5.55 -0.44 -8.41
C LEU A 24 5.27 -1.95 -8.27
N ILE A 25 4.16 -2.33 -7.64
CA ILE A 25 3.74 -3.74 -7.51
C ILE A 25 3.43 -4.35 -8.89
N ARG A 26 2.75 -3.61 -9.78
CA ARG A 26 2.47 -4.08 -11.15
C ARG A 26 3.74 -4.33 -11.94
N VAL A 27 4.70 -3.41 -11.88
CA VAL A 27 5.99 -3.54 -12.57
C VAL A 27 6.80 -4.71 -12.01
N ALA A 28 6.89 -4.83 -10.68
CA ALA A 28 7.56 -5.94 -10.02
C ALA A 28 6.97 -7.30 -10.45
N ARG A 29 5.64 -7.40 -10.52
CA ARG A 29 4.95 -8.63 -10.96
C ARG A 29 5.26 -8.96 -12.43
N LEU A 30 5.31 -7.97 -13.31
CA LEU A 30 5.67 -8.19 -14.72
C LEU A 30 7.08 -8.76 -14.85
N ALA A 31 8.03 -8.21 -14.09
CA ALA A 31 9.41 -8.69 -14.15
C ALA A 31 9.58 -10.09 -13.54
N ILE A 32 8.87 -10.41 -12.46
CA ILE A 32 8.83 -11.78 -11.91
C ILE A 32 8.27 -12.75 -12.95
N ASN A 33 7.15 -12.42 -13.59
CA ASN A 33 6.56 -13.28 -14.62
C ASN A 33 7.50 -13.46 -15.83
N ALA A 34 8.22 -12.41 -16.23
CA ALA A 34 9.19 -12.48 -17.32
C ALA A 34 10.36 -13.42 -16.96
N PHE A 35 10.91 -13.29 -15.75
CA PHE A 35 11.97 -14.16 -15.25
C PHE A 35 11.52 -15.63 -15.11
N GLU A 36 10.29 -15.87 -14.63
CA GLU A 36 9.73 -17.22 -14.55
C GLU A 36 9.51 -17.87 -15.92
N ALA A 37 9.11 -17.08 -16.92
CA ALA A 37 8.91 -17.54 -18.29
C ALA A 37 10.25 -17.82 -19.01
N ASP A 38 11.23 -16.96 -18.80
CA ASP A 38 12.58 -17.07 -19.33
C ASP A 38 13.58 -16.36 -18.40
N PRO A 39 14.40 -17.10 -17.64
CA PRO A 39 15.37 -16.53 -16.69
C PRO A 39 16.47 -15.67 -17.32
N THR A 40 16.58 -15.64 -18.65
CA THR A 40 17.55 -14.78 -19.36
C THR A 40 17.03 -13.35 -19.60
N THR A 41 15.74 -13.13 -19.41
CA THR A 41 15.09 -11.83 -19.66
C THR A 41 15.31 -10.80 -18.56
N VAL A 42 15.64 -11.24 -17.35
CA VAL A 42 15.93 -10.40 -16.19
C VAL A 42 17.15 -10.98 -15.48
N SER A 43 18.16 -10.16 -15.22
CA SER A 43 19.36 -10.60 -14.50
C SER A 43 19.07 -10.86 -13.02
N GLU A 44 19.91 -11.66 -12.36
CA GLU A 44 19.81 -11.90 -10.91
C GLU A 44 19.88 -10.59 -10.10
N GLN A 45 20.67 -9.61 -10.57
CA GLN A 45 20.79 -8.30 -9.92
C GLN A 45 19.52 -7.45 -10.07
N GLU A 46 18.89 -7.47 -11.24
CA GLU A 46 17.58 -6.86 -11.44
C GLU A 46 16.51 -7.56 -10.59
N MET A 47 16.59 -8.88 -10.45
CA MET A 47 15.68 -9.60 -9.56
C MET A 47 15.87 -9.26 -8.08
N ALA A 48 17.11 -9.10 -7.62
CA ALA A 48 17.39 -8.59 -6.28
C ALA A 48 16.83 -7.16 -6.10
N SER A 49 16.92 -6.32 -7.14
CA SER A 49 16.39 -4.95 -7.14
C SER A 49 14.87 -4.92 -7.04
N ILE A 50 14.17 -5.86 -7.66
CA ILE A 50 12.71 -6.02 -7.54
C ILE A 50 12.29 -6.31 -6.08
N GLY A 51 13.10 -7.06 -5.33
CA GLY A 51 12.89 -7.24 -3.89
C GLY A 51 12.84 -5.91 -3.13
N TYR A 52 13.77 -4.99 -3.41
CA TYR A 52 13.79 -3.66 -2.80
C TYR A 52 12.60 -2.79 -3.23
N VAL A 53 12.17 -2.88 -4.50
CA VAL A 53 10.98 -2.18 -5.00
C VAL A 53 9.72 -2.63 -4.26
N LEU A 54 9.56 -3.93 -4.02
CA LEU A 54 8.43 -4.46 -3.27
C LEU A 54 8.43 -4.00 -1.81
N ILE A 55 9.60 -3.96 -1.16
CA ILE A 55 9.72 -3.42 0.20
C ILE A 55 9.30 -1.95 0.24
N TYR A 56 9.76 -1.14 -0.71
CA TYR A 56 9.42 0.27 -0.79
C TYR A 56 7.91 0.49 -0.99
N ALA A 57 7.27 -0.29 -1.87
CA ALA A 57 5.82 -0.24 -2.04
C ALA A 57 5.07 -0.61 -0.75
N MET A 58 5.55 -1.59 0.02
CA MET A 58 4.95 -1.93 1.32
C MET A 58 5.09 -0.80 2.35
N ASP A 59 6.22 -0.10 2.36
CA ASP A 59 6.45 1.02 3.29
C ASP A 59 5.49 2.18 3.03
N ILE A 60 5.10 2.41 1.77
CA ILE A 60 4.06 3.38 1.40
C ILE A 60 2.67 2.91 1.84
N LEU A 61 2.34 1.63 1.63
CA LEU A 61 0.99 1.10 1.90
C LEU A 61 0.73 0.83 3.39
N LYS A 62 1.77 0.60 4.20
CA LYS A 62 1.64 0.26 5.62
C LYS A 62 0.93 1.35 6.45
N PRO A 63 1.29 2.65 6.36
CA PRO A 63 0.57 3.72 7.03
C PRO A 63 -0.92 3.79 6.64
N VAL A 64 -1.24 3.54 5.37
CA VAL A 64 -2.61 3.56 4.87
C VAL A 64 -3.42 2.42 5.48
N ARG A 65 -2.87 1.21 5.51
CA ARG A 65 -3.49 0.06 6.20
C ARG A 65 -3.71 0.34 7.68
N GLU A 66 -2.71 0.90 8.37
CA GLU A 66 -2.82 1.23 9.79
C GLU A 66 -3.91 2.27 10.06
N MET A 67 -4.04 3.28 9.19
CA MET A 67 -5.09 4.27 9.31
C MET A 67 -6.48 3.68 9.05
N LEU A 68 -6.65 2.86 8.00
CA LEU A 68 -7.93 2.18 7.73
C LEU A 68 -8.35 1.31 8.92
N ASN A 69 -7.41 0.56 9.51
CA ASN A 69 -7.67 -0.25 10.70
C ASN A 69 -8.10 0.60 11.91
N ARG A 70 -7.49 1.78 12.12
CA ARG A 70 -7.91 2.70 13.18
C ARG A 70 -9.31 3.26 12.92
N GLY A 71 -9.61 3.72 11.70
CA GLY A 71 -10.93 4.24 11.35
C GLY A 71 -12.04 3.21 11.55
N VAL A 72 -11.82 1.96 11.15
CA VAL A 72 -12.78 0.86 11.39
C VAL A 72 -12.99 0.60 12.88
N ALA A 73 -11.91 0.64 13.69
CA ALA A 73 -12.02 0.45 15.13
C ALA A 73 -12.83 1.58 15.80
N GLU A 74 -12.58 2.83 15.42
CA GLU A 74 -13.30 4.01 15.90
C GLU A 74 -14.79 3.98 15.50
N GLU A 75 -15.10 3.61 14.25
CA GLU A 75 -16.48 3.44 13.80
C GLU A 75 -17.21 2.32 14.56
N THR A 76 -16.53 1.20 14.78
CA THR A 76 -17.09 0.06 15.53
C THR A 76 -17.39 0.44 16.98
N GLU A 77 -16.48 1.16 17.64
CA GLU A 77 -16.68 1.66 19.01
C GLU A 77 -17.83 2.66 19.06
N ALA A 78 -17.90 3.60 18.11
CA ALA A 78 -18.99 4.55 18.01
C ALA A 78 -20.35 3.85 17.87
N MET A 79 -20.46 2.83 17.00
CA MET A 79 -21.68 2.03 16.81
C MET A 79 -22.09 1.28 18.08
N LEU A 80 -21.15 0.69 18.81
CA LEU A 80 -21.43 0.00 20.08
C LEU A 80 -21.93 0.98 21.15
N HIS A 81 -21.36 2.18 21.21
CA HIS A 81 -21.78 3.19 22.17
C HIS A 81 -23.18 3.77 21.87
N THR A 82 -23.57 3.90 20.60
CA THR A 82 -24.96 4.25 20.24
C THR A 82 -25.93 3.09 20.50
N ALA A 83 -25.53 1.85 20.23
CA ALA A 83 -26.38 0.67 20.45
C ALA A 83 -26.64 0.39 21.95
N GLY A 84 -25.68 0.69 22.84
CA GLY A 84 -25.85 0.55 24.30
C GLY A 84 -26.65 1.68 24.97
N ARG A 85 -27.04 2.71 24.22
CA ARG A 85 -27.87 3.84 24.68
C ARG A 85 -29.33 3.78 24.21
N ALA A 86 -29.69 2.77 23.42
CA ALA A 86 -31.06 2.48 22.99
C ALA A 86 -31.68 1.39 23.88
#